data_AF-A0A8S8Z5U8-F1
#
_entry.id   AF-A0A8S8Z5U8-F1
#
_cell.length_a   1.000
_cell.length_b   1.000
_cell.length_c   1.000
_cell.angle_alpha   90.00
_cell.angle_beta   90.00
_cell.angle_gamma   90.00
#
_symmetry.space_group_name_H-M   'P 1'
#
loop_
_entity.id
_entity.type
_entity.pdbx_description
1 polymer ?
#
loop_
_entity_poly.entity_id
_entity_poly.type
_entity_poly.pdbx_seq_one_letter_code
_entity_poly.pdbx_strand_id
1 'polypeptide(L)'
;MDGFDVGDYVENGVSAFRDDFVNTGDNDWWIGRWWDAIMYIGFPAMFAVLMLSYFGDLLTNVQILGKPTNPHGISIILLFWGVTAFIFVSLNKYVLVNRMVPTSDSPWPLYVLSRDFELEPRPVYRNVPEGAEAPIDMLPGGDDPFVVQAGDELPDSFVDEYGETRSHTMTTVEAELV
;
A
#
# COMPACT_ATOMS: atom_id res chain seq x y z
N MET A 1 -28.50 -12.50 -21.25
CA MET A 1 -27.91 -12.74 -19.92
C MET A 1 -26.52 -13.23 -20.20
N ASP A 2 -25.58 -12.29 -20.37
CA ASP A 2 -24.19 -12.64 -20.59
C ASP A 2 -23.67 -13.29 -19.32
N GLY A 3 -23.24 -14.54 -19.46
CA GLY A 3 -22.62 -15.30 -18.39
C GLY A 3 -21.29 -14.63 -18.03
N PHE A 4 -20.98 -14.62 -16.73
CA PHE A 4 -19.67 -14.27 -16.22
C PHE A 4 -18.56 -14.92 -17.07
N ASP A 5 -17.83 -14.12 -17.84
CA ASP A 5 -16.69 -14.58 -18.61
C ASP A 5 -15.43 -14.47 -17.75
N VAL A 6 -14.95 -15.65 -17.32
CA VAL A 6 -13.73 -15.77 -16.53
C VAL A 6 -12.53 -15.21 -17.30
N GLY A 7 -12.53 -15.28 -18.64
CA GLY A 7 -11.45 -14.74 -19.47
C GLY A 7 -11.36 -13.22 -19.39
N ASP A 8 -12.49 -12.54 -19.55
CA ASP A 8 -12.56 -11.07 -19.57
C ASP A 8 -12.26 -10.45 -18.18
N TYR A 9 -12.64 -11.14 -17.10
CA TYR A 9 -12.25 -10.76 -15.72
C TYR A 9 -10.75 -10.95 -15.45
N VAL A 10 -10.14 -11.98 -16.03
CA VAL A 10 -8.69 -12.25 -15.91
C VAL A 10 -7.89 -11.25 -16.75
N GLU A 11 -8.41 -10.80 -17.88
CA GLU A 11 -7.69 -9.91 -18.80
C GLU A 11 -7.70 -8.43 -18.41
N ASN A 12 -8.67 -7.94 -17.62
CA ASN A 12 -8.79 -6.51 -17.32
C ASN A 12 -8.47 -6.13 -15.86
N GLY A 13 -8.37 -7.08 -14.92
CA GLY A 13 -8.24 -6.78 -13.48
C GLY A 13 -6.80 -6.70 -12.95
N VAL A 14 -6.02 -7.77 -13.09
CA VAL A 14 -4.66 -7.89 -12.52
C VAL A 14 -3.58 -7.50 -13.52
N SER A 15 -3.89 -7.56 -14.82
CA SER A 15 -3.02 -7.10 -15.91
C SER A 15 -2.73 -5.59 -15.79
N ALA A 16 -3.76 -4.77 -15.59
CA ALA A 16 -3.64 -3.34 -15.35
C ALA A 16 -2.80 -3.06 -14.10
N PHE A 17 -3.05 -3.76 -12.98
CA PHE A 17 -2.23 -3.63 -11.79
C PHE A 17 -0.76 -4.01 -12.01
N ARG A 18 -0.49 -5.10 -12.74
CA ARG A 18 0.88 -5.51 -13.07
C ARG A 18 1.55 -4.44 -13.93
N ASP A 19 0.86 -3.93 -14.94
CA ASP A 19 1.43 -2.98 -15.88
C ASP A 19 1.63 -1.59 -15.23
N ASP A 20 0.74 -1.19 -14.32
CA ASP A 20 0.80 0.11 -13.62
C ASP A 20 1.76 0.13 -12.41
N PHE A 21 1.91 -0.98 -11.68
CA PHE A 21 2.67 -1.01 -10.42
C PHE A 21 3.92 -1.90 -10.43
N VAL A 22 3.95 -2.93 -11.28
CA VAL A 22 5.03 -3.93 -11.28
C VAL A 22 5.96 -3.72 -12.48
N ASN A 23 5.43 -3.50 -13.67
CA ASN A 23 6.20 -3.23 -14.89
C ASN A 23 6.32 -1.72 -15.16
N THR A 24 6.68 -0.95 -14.13
CA THR A 24 6.97 0.48 -14.28
C THR A 24 8.27 0.69 -15.07
N GLY A 25 8.41 1.87 -15.70
CA GLY A 25 9.50 2.18 -16.63
C GLY A 25 10.92 2.03 -16.07
N ASP A 26 11.08 2.08 -14.74
CA ASP A 26 12.37 1.97 -14.05
C ASP A 26 12.67 0.57 -13.48
N ASN A 27 11.83 -0.44 -13.75
CA ASN A 27 12.01 -1.78 -13.18
C ASN A 27 12.87 -2.69 -14.10
N ASP A 28 13.98 -3.20 -13.57
CA ASP A 28 14.95 -4.03 -14.30
C ASP A 28 14.41 -5.40 -14.75
N TRP A 29 13.30 -5.86 -14.17
CA TRP A 29 12.73 -7.19 -14.45
C TRP A 29 11.28 -7.11 -14.94
N TRP A 30 11.08 -7.44 -16.21
CA TRP A 30 9.76 -7.50 -16.82
C TRP A 30 9.00 -8.78 -16.42
N ILE A 31 7.86 -8.62 -15.77
CA ILE A 31 7.00 -9.70 -15.31
C ILE A 31 5.89 -9.91 -16.34
N GLY A 32 5.76 -11.16 -16.83
CA GLY A 32 4.78 -11.52 -17.86
C GLY A 32 3.44 -12.01 -17.31
N ARG A 33 2.49 -12.28 -18.21
CA ARG A 33 1.11 -12.76 -17.92
C ARG A 33 1.00 -14.04 -17.07
N TRP A 34 2.09 -14.79 -16.92
CA TRP A 34 2.14 -15.96 -16.04
C TRP A 34 1.98 -15.58 -14.56
N TRP A 35 2.36 -14.35 -14.19
CA TRP A 35 2.21 -13.83 -12.84
C TRP A 35 0.73 -13.60 -12.49
N ASP A 36 -0.05 -13.08 -13.44
CA ASP A 36 -1.49 -12.89 -13.28
C ASP A 36 -2.17 -14.22 -12.93
N ALA A 37 -1.80 -15.31 -13.61
CA ALA A 37 -2.33 -16.65 -13.32
C ALA A 37 -1.97 -17.15 -11.91
N ILE A 38 -0.76 -16.86 -11.42
CA ILE A 38 -0.36 -17.19 -10.04
C ILE A 38 -1.16 -16.39 -9.03
N MET A 39 -1.41 -15.11 -9.30
CA MET A 39 -2.21 -14.26 -8.41
C MET A 39 -3.68 -14.68 -8.40
N TYR A 40 -4.25 -15.04 -9.55
CA TYR A 40 -5.66 -15.45 -9.64
C TYR A 40 -5.93 -16.86 -9.14
N ILE A 41 -4.98 -17.78 -9.27
CA ILE A 41 -5.20 -19.19 -8.93
C ILE A 41 -4.41 -19.58 -7.69
N GLY A 42 -3.12 -19.26 -7.66
CA GLY A 42 -2.22 -19.62 -6.56
C GLY A 42 -2.64 -18.97 -5.25
N PHE A 43 -2.88 -17.67 -5.24
CA PHE A 43 -3.25 -16.97 -4.00
C PHE A 43 -4.62 -17.43 -3.45
N PRO A 44 -5.72 -17.51 -4.22
CA PRO A 44 -6.99 -18.04 -3.72
C PRO A 44 -6.94 -19.51 -3.32
N ALA A 45 -6.19 -20.35 -4.04
CA ALA A 45 -6.02 -21.75 -3.65
C ALA A 45 -5.24 -21.90 -2.35
N MET A 46 -4.14 -21.17 -2.17
CA MET A 46 -3.39 -21.14 -0.92
C MET A 46 -4.25 -20.62 0.23
N PHE A 47 -4.98 -19.54 0.01
CA PHE A 47 -5.94 -19.01 0.99
C PHE A 47 -6.99 -20.04 1.36
N ALA A 48 -7.59 -20.73 0.38
CA ALA A 48 -8.59 -21.77 0.64
C ALA A 48 -8.00 -22.95 1.43
N VAL A 49 -6.80 -23.42 1.08
CA VAL A 49 -6.13 -24.50 1.81
C VAL A 49 -5.84 -24.08 3.25
N LEU A 50 -5.30 -22.87 3.47
CA LEU A 50 -4.99 -22.36 4.81
C LEU A 50 -6.25 -22.15 5.64
N MET A 51 -7.29 -21.56 5.06
CA MET A 51 -8.58 -21.36 5.72
C MET A 51 -9.24 -22.69 6.06
N LEU A 52 -9.35 -23.62 5.11
CA LEU A 52 -10.00 -24.91 5.35
C LEU A 52 -9.22 -25.77 6.35
N SER A 53 -7.89 -25.78 6.28
CA SER A 53 -7.07 -26.52 7.26
C SER A 53 -7.19 -25.93 8.66
N TYR A 54 -7.17 -24.60 8.79
CA TYR A 54 -7.35 -23.92 10.07
C TYR A 54 -8.75 -24.11 10.66
N PHE A 55 -9.80 -23.83 9.88
CA PHE A 55 -11.18 -23.97 10.36
C PHE A 55 -11.54 -25.43 10.59
N GLY A 56 -11.01 -26.36 9.80
CA GLY A 56 -11.15 -27.80 10.04
C GLY A 56 -10.54 -28.24 11.37
N ASP A 57 -9.35 -27.73 11.69
CA ASP A 57 -8.68 -27.98 12.96
C ASP A 57 -9.43 -27.34 14.14
N LEU A 58 -9.94 -26.11 13.97
CA LEU A 58 -10.71 -25.39 14.97
C LEU A 58 -12.06 -26.07 15.28
N LEU A 59 -12.73 -26.64 14.27
CA LEU A 59 -13.99 -27.39 14.43
C LEU A 59 -13.78 -28.74 15.14
N THR A 60 -12.62 -29.36 14.99
CA THR A 60 -12.33 -30.65 15.62
C THR A 60 -11.76 -30.51 17.04
N ASN A 61 -11.15 -29.36 17.37
CA ASN A 61 -10.45 -29.13 18.65
C ASN A 61 -11.06 -28.00 19.53
N VAL A 62 -12.40 -27.94 19.61
CA VAL A 62 -13.18 -26.88 20.30
C VAL A 62 -12.82 -26.69 21.78
N GLN A 63 -12.31 -27.72 22.47
CA GLN A 63 -11.98 -27.70 23.91
C GLN A 63 -10.73 -26.87 24.27
N ILE A 64 -9.96 -26.36 23.29
CA ILE A 64 -8.67 -25.67 23.51
C ILE A 64 -8.73 -24.18 23.10
N LEU A 65 -9.91 -23.66 22.75
CA LEU A 65 -10.12 -22.34 22.15
C LEU A 65 -9.54 -21.17 22.95
N GLY A 66 -9.53 -21.26 24.29
CA GLY A 66 -9.13 -20.17 25.19
C GLY A 66 -7.71 -20.23 25.77
N LYS A 67 -6.85 -21.18 25.37
CA LYS A 67 -5.48 -21.26 25.89
C LYS A 67 -4.52 -20.40 25.04
N PRO A 68 -3.89 -19.35 25.60
CA PRO A 68 -3.14 -18.36 24.82
C PRO A 68 -1.92 -18.93 24.08
N THR A 69 -1.31 -20.01 24.59
CA THR A 69 -0.11 -20.64 24.03
C THR A 69 -0.39 -21.81 23.09
N ASN A 70 -1.67 -22.09 22.76
CA ASN A 70 -2.00 -23.14 21.80
C ASN A 70 -1.79 -22.63 20.35
N PRO A 71 -0.91 -23.25 19.53
CA PRO A 71 -0.74 -22.87 18.13
C PRO A 71 -1.99 -23.12 17.26
N HIS A 72 -2.97 -23.86 17.75
CA HIS A 72 -4.22 -24.18 17.06
C HIS A 72 -5.45 -23.39 17.59
N GLY A 73 -5.24 -22.47 18.54
CA GLY A 73 -6.31 -21.68 19.15
C GLY A 73 -6.71 -20.44 18.35
N ILE A 74 -7.75 -19.72 18.79
CA ILE A 74 -8.09 -18.39 18.24
C ILE A 74 -7.07 -17.31 18.68
N SER A 75 -6.35 -17.57 19.77
CA SER A 75 -5.35 -16.67 20.34
C SER A 75 -4.19 -16.38 19.39
N ILE A 76 -3.74 -17.36 18.60
CA ILE A 76 -2.64 -17.16 17.65
C ILE A 76 -3.06 -16.25 16.49
N ILE A 77 -4.32 -16.32 16.05
CA ILE A 77 -4.86 -15.45 15.00
C ILE A 77 -4.99 -14.03 15.51
N LEU A 78 -5.55 -13.85 16.71
CA LEU A 78 -5.64 -12.53 17.33
C LEU A 78 -4.26 -11.94 17.60
N LEU A 79 -3.27 -12.78 17.95
CA LEU A 79 -1.89 -12.34 18.10
C LEU A 79 -1.26 -11.97 16.76
N PHE A 80 -1.46 -12.78 15.71
CA PHE A 80 -0.94 -12.52 14.37
C PHE A 80 -1.53 -11.22 13.80
N TRP A 81 -2.86 -11.10 13.74
CA TRP A 81 -3.53 -9.88 13.28
C TRP A 81 -3.27 -8.69 14.19
N GLY A 82 -3.12 -8.91 15.50
CA GLY A 82 -2.74 -7.87 16.45
C GLY A 82 -1.33 -7.33 16.17
N VAL A 83 -0.35 -8.20 15.93
CA VAL A 83 1.02 -7.82 15.56
C VAL A 83 1.03 -7.15 14.19
N THR A 84 0.31 -7.68 13.20
CA THR A 84 0.19 -7.07 11.86
C THR A 84 -0.42 -5.67 11.95
N ALA A 85 -1.53 -5.51 12.65
CA ALA A 85 -2.19 -4.21 12.85
C ALA A 85 -1.28 -3.24 13.60
N PHE A 86 -0.59 -3.71 14.65
CA PHE A 86 0.36 -2.89 15.39
C PHE A 86 1.50 -2.41 14.49
N ILE A 87 2.12 -3.30 13.70
CA ILE A 87 3.18 -2.96 12.74
C ILE A 87 2.65 -1.95 11.72
N PHE A 88 1.46 -2.18 11.17
CA PHE A 88 0.88 -1.29 10.16
C PHE A 88 0.63 0.12 10.72
N VAL A 89 0.06 0.21 11.92
CA VAL A 89 -0.16 1.49 12.61
C VAL A 89 1.16 2.17 12.96
N SER A 90 2.17 1.42 13.42
CA SER A 90 3.47 1.99 13.77
C SER A 90 4.31 2.40 12.55
N LEU A 91 4.12 1.75 11.40
CA LEU A 91 4.72 2.14 10.13
C LEU A 91 3.95 3.22 9.38
N ASN A 92 2.77 3.65 9.85
CA ASN A 92 1.94 4.67 9.20
C ASN A 92 2.74 5.94 8.86
N LYS A 93 3.57 6.42 9.80
CA LYS A 93 4.42 7.61 9.56
C LYS A 93 5.42 7.39 8.41
N TYR A 94 5.95 6.19 8.24
CA TYR A 94 7.04 5.89 7.32
C TYR A 94 6.58 5.41 5.93
N VAL A 95 5.40 4.80 5.83
CA VAL A 95 4.91 4.16 4.61
C VAL A 95 3.74 4.90 3.99
N LEU A 96 2.83 5.42 4.82
CA LEU A 96 1.56 6.00 4.37
C LEU A 96 1.61 7.53 4.33
N VAL A 97 2.12 8.15 5.41
CA VAL A 97 2.11 9.61 5.56
C VAL A 97 3.31 10.27 4.88
N ASN A 98 4.50 9.68 5.02
CA ASN A 98 5.73 10.25 4.48
C ASN A 98 6.44 9.26 3.56
N ARG A 99 7.17 9.81 2.59
CA ARG A 99 8.18 9.13 1.80
C ARG A 99 9.51 9.17 2.53
N MET A 100 10.19 8.04 2.61
CA MET A 100 11.59 7.99 3.05
C MET A 100 12.50 8.36 1.87
N VAL A 101 13.23 9.46 2.01
CA VAL A 101 14.24 9.92 1.03
C VAL A 101 15.63 9.68 1.62
N PRO A 102 16.49 8.87 0.97
CA PRO A 102 17.83 8.62 1.48
C PRO A 102 18.66 9.91 1.47
N THR A 103 19.36 10.19 2.58
CA THR A 103 20.28 11.35 2.71
C THR A 103 21.74 10.98 2.45
N SER A 104 21.99 9.72 2.11
CA SER A 104 23.30 9.10 1.89
C SER A 104 23.22 8.15 0.69
N ASP A 105 24.36 7.86 0.06
CA ASP A 105 24.48 6.90 -1.06
C ASP A 105 24.30 5.42 -0.65
N SER A 106 23.83 5.18 0.57
CA SER A 106 23.61 3.84 1.11
C SER A 106 22.40 3.18 0.43
N PRO A 107 22.51 1.94 -0.07
CA PRO A 107 21.41 1.27 -0.78
C PRO A 107 20.32 0.79 0.18
N TRP A 108 19.12 0.51 -0.34
CA TRP A 108 18.09 -0.20 0.43
C TRP A 108 18.57 -1.62 0.80
N PRO A 109 18.37 -2.11 2.05
CA PRO A 109 17.71 -1.46 3.20
C PRO A 109 18.69 -0.78 4.19
N LEU A 110 19.96 -0.59 3.81
CA LEU A 110 21.01 -0.13 4.72
C LEU A 110 20.77 1.30 5.22
N TYR A 111 20.31 2.23 4.37
CA TYR A 111 20.01 3.61 4.82
C TYR A 111 18.88 3.67 5.86
N VAL A 112 17.94 2.71 5.83
CA VAL A 112 16.87 2.61 6.84
C VAL A 112 17.42 2.11 8.17
N LEU A 113 18.33 1.13 8.12
CA LEU A 113 19.00 0.60 9.31
C LEU A 113 19.94 1.62 9.96
N SER A 114 20.65 2.42 9.14
CA SER A 114 21.54 3.48 9.62
C SER A 114 20.81 4.77 10.00
N ARG A 115 19.52 4.91 9.66
CA ARG A 115 18.72 6.13 9.82
C ARG A 115 19.23 7.32 9.01
N ASP A 116 19.85 7.04 7.87
CA ASP A 116 20.30 8.05 6.91
C ASP A 116 19.17 8.36 5.91
N PHE A 117 18.04 8.84 6.41
CA PHE A 117 16.90 9.24 5.60
C PHE A 117 16.17 10.45 6.19
N GLU A 118 15.44 11.15 5.32
CA GLU A 118 14.51 12.20 5.67
C GLU A 118 13.07 11.75 5.36
N LEU A 119 12.12 12.26 6.14
CA LEU A 119 10.69 12.03 5.93
C LEU A 119 10.08 13.23 5.22
N GLU A 120 9.76 13.04 3.96
CA GLU A 120 9.06 14.03 3.13
C GLU A 120 7.56 13.70 3.08
N PRO A 121 6.65 14.66 3.33
CA PRO A 121 5.21 14.43 3.23
C PRO A 121 4.81 13.90 1.86
N ARG A 122 3.98 12.85 1.83
CA ARG A 122 3.48 12.29 0.58
C ARG A 122 2.22 13.04 0.14
N PRO A 123 2.19 13.65 -1.06
CA PRO A 123 1.02 14.33 -1.54
C PRO A 123 -0.12 13.36 -1.84
N VAL A 124 -1.33 13.73 -1.46
CA VAL A 124 -2.56 12.98 -1.74
C VAL A 124 -3.37 13.75 -2.76
N TYR A 125 -3.32 13.29 -4.00
CA TYR A 125 -4.13 13.85 -5.08
C TYR A 125 -5.58 13.37 -4.98
N ARG A 126 -6.52 14.31 -5.09
CA ARG A 126 -7.96 14.04 -5.15
C ARG A 126 -8.48 14.41 -6.53
N ASN A 127 -9.25 13.50 -7.14
CA ASN A 127 -9.98 13.79 -8.37
C ASN A 127 -11.24 14.59 -8.02
N VAL A 128 -11.29 15.86 -8.40
CA VAL A 128 -12.50 16.69 -8.33
C VAL A 128 -13.06 16.82 -9.76
N PRO A 129 -14.30 16.39 -10.02
CA PRO A 129 -14.90 16.52 -11.34
C PRO A 129 -14.97 17.98 -11.79
N GLU A 130 -14.66 18.24 -13.05
CA GLU A 130 -14.79 19.58 -13.63
C GLU A 130 -16.22 20.11 -13.46
N GLY A 131 -16.37 21.26 -12.81
CA GLY A 131 -17.67 21.88 -12.55
C GLY A 131 -18.41 21.39 -11.29
N ALA A 132 -17.80 20.52 -10.48
CA ALA A 132 -18.34 20.21 -9.15
C ALA A 132 -18.07 21.37 -8.18
N GLU A 133 -19.12 21.92 -7.56
CA GLU A 133 -19.03 22.90 -6.46
C GLU A 133 -18.64 22.21 -5.13
N ALA A 134 -17.68 21.28 -5.18
CA ALA A 134 -17.17 20.55 -4.03
C ALA A 134 -15.68 20.90 -3.86
N PRO A 135 -15.36 22.03 -3.22
CA PRO A 135 -13.99 22.42 -2.99
C PRO A 135 -13.31 21.45 -1.99
N ILE A 136 -12.01 21.22 -2.17
CA ILE A 136 -11.25 20.19 -1.45
C ILE A 136 -11.14 20.50 0.05
N ASP A 137 -11.16 21.77 0.42
CA ASP A 137 -11.17 22.28 1.80
C ASP A 137 -12.35 21.76 2.62
N MET A 138 -13.47 21.43 1.99
CA MET A 138 -14.64 20.85 2.65
C MET A 138 -14.51 19.34 2.90
N LEU A 139 -13.47 18.68 2.38
CA LEU A 139 -13.23 17.26 2.60
C LEU A 139 -12.48 17.03 3.92
N PRO A 140 -12.69 15.88 4.59
CA PRO A 140 -11.88 15.52 5.75
C PRO A 140 -10.38 15.49 5.39
N GLY A 141 -9.60 16.35 6.04
CA GLY A 141 -8.18 16.54 5.76
C GLY A 141 -7.87 17.57 4.65
N GLY A 142 -8.86 18.31 4.16
CA GLY A 142 -8.68 19.38 3.17
C GLY A 142 -7.91 20.62 3.68
N ASP A 143 -7.74 20.74 5.01
CA ASP A 143 -6.87 21.74 5.63
C ASP A 143 -5.37 21.41 5.49
N ASP A 144 -5.02 20.19 5.07
CA ASP A 144 -3.65 19.74 4.90
C ASP A 144 -3.08 20.25 3.57
N PRO A 145 -1.98 21.02 3.55
CA PRO A 145 -1.39 21.56 2.33
C PRO A 145 -0.89 20.49 1.35
N PHE A 146 -0.75 19.24 1.78
CA PHE A 146 -0.37 18.10 0.92
C PHE A 146 -1.58 17.31 0.39
N VAL A 147 -2.82 17.77 0.66
CA VAL A 147 -4.04 17.26 0.03
C VAL A 147 -4.46 18.23 -1.07
N VAL A 148 -4.13 17.89 -2.31
CA VAL A 148 -4.29 18.78 -3.47
C VAL A 148 -5.18 18.18 -4.56
N GLN A 149 -5.74 19.01 -5.44
CA GLN A 149 -6.44 18.52 -6.61
C GLN A 149 -5.44 17.90 -7.58
N ALA A 150 -5.84 16.83 -8.27
CA ALA A 150 -5.05 16.33 -9.39
C ALA A 150 -4.84 17.46 -10.42
N GLY A 151 -3.58 17.87 -10.64
CA GLY A 151 -3.19 18.97 -11.51
C GLY A 151 -2.76 20.27 -10.81
N ASP A 152 -2.96 20.38 -9.50
CA ASP A 152 -2.49 21.53 -8.71
C ASP A 152 -1.01 21.40 -8.31
N GLU A 153 -0.36 22.55 -8.11
CA GLU A 153 1.03 22.63 -7.64
C GLU A 153 1.12 22.34 -6.14
N LEU A 154 2.17 21.60 -5.75
CA LEU A 154 2.51 21.36 -4.35
C LEU A 154 3.20 22.58 -3.74
N PRO A 155 3.16 22.75 -2.41
CA PRO A 155 4.00 23.73 -1.72
C PRO A 155 5.48 23.56 -2.09
N ASP A 156 6.24 24.64 -2.23
CA ASP A 156 7.68 24.58 -2.60
C ASP A 156 8.57 23.91 -1.52
N SER A 157 8.07 23.81 -0.30
CA SER A 157 8.81 23.31 0.85
C SER A 157 7.91 22.65 1.88
N PHE A 158 8.51 21.77 2.68
CA PHE A 158 7.88 21.12 3.81
C PHE A 158 8.71 21.33 5.08
N VAL A 159 8.09 21.10 6.24
CA VAL A 159 8.79 21.13 7.53
C VAL A 159 9.16 19.69 7.88
N ASP A 160 10.45 19.44 8.07
CA ASP A 160 10.96 18.12 8.42
C ASP A 160 10.67 17.74 9.89
N GLU A 161 11.08 16.54 10.29
CA GLU A 161 10.87 16.07 11.67
C GLU A 161 11.68 16.84 12.73
N TYR A 162 12.66 17.64 12.31
CA TYR A 162 13.51 18.48 13.15
C TYR A 162 12.99 19.92 13.24
N GLY A 163 11.91 20.25 12.49
CA GLY A 163 11.34 21.58 12.42
C GLY A 163 12.05 22.51 11.44
N GLU A 164 12.93 21.97 10.58
CA GLU A 164 13.63 22.73 9.54
C GLU A 164 12.80 22.72 8.25
N THR A 165 12.79 23.85 7.55
CA THR A 165 12.13 23.97 6.25
C THR A 165 13.05 23.43 5.16
N ARG A 166 12.61 22.38 4.46
CA ARG A 166 13.35 21.74 3.36
C ARG A 166 12.57 21.82 2.06
N SER A 167 13.28 21.88 0.93
CA SER A 167 12.67 21.84 -0.40
C SER A 167 12.36 20.40 -0.79
N HIS A 168 11.32 20.21 -1.59
CA HIS A 168 10.96 18.89 -2.11
C HIS A 168 12.10 18.29 -2.94
N THR A 169 12.36 16.99 -2.74
CA THR A 169 13.40 16.28 -3.51
C THR A 169 12.93 16.00 -4.94
N MET A 170 11.61 16.00 -5.20
CA MET A 170 11.06 15.94 -6.55
C MET A 170 10.84 17.33 -7.14
N THR A 171 11.83 17.79 -7.90
CA THR A 171 11.61 18.77 -8.97
C THR A 171 11.21 17.99 -10.23
N THR A 172 10.02 18.26 -10.79
CA THR A 172 9.67 17.99 -12.20
C THR A 172 9.84 16.55 -12.74
N VAL A 173 8.96 15.60 -12.38
CA VAL A 173 8.59 14.47 -13.26
C VAL A 173 7.14 14.09 -12.90
N GLU A 174 6.26 13.92 -13.89
CA GLU A 174 4.83 13.52 -13.78
C GLU A 174 3.77 14.63 -13.67
N ALA A 175 3.97 15.76 -14.36
CA ALA A 175 2.86 16.59 -14.85
C ALA A 175 2.80 16.63 -16.40
N GLU A 176 3.25 15.56 -17.06
CA GLU A 176 2.86 15.27 -18.45
C GLU A 176 1.93 14.05 -18.43
N LEU A 177 0.67 14.31 -18.08
CA LEU A 177 -0.42 13.45 -18.52
C LEU A 177 -0.58 13.67 -20.03
N VAL A 178 -0.12 12.70 -20.83
CA VAL A 178 -0.49 12.54 -22.25
C VAL A 178 -1.50 11.42 -22.37
#